data_AF-G2LLR9-F1
#
_entry.id   AF-G2LLR9-F1
#
_cell.length_a   1.000
_cell.length_b   1.000
_cell.length_c   1.000
_cell.angle_alpha   90.00
_cell.angle_beta   90.00
_cell.angle_gamma   90.00
#
_symmetry.space_group_name_H-M   'P 1'
#
loop_
_entity.id
_entity.type
_entity.pdbx_description
1 polymer ?
#
loop_
_entity_poly.entity_id
_entity_poly.type
_entity_poly.pdbx_seq_one_letter_code
_entity_poly.pdbx_strand_id
1 'polypeptide(L)'
;MSKTWFLRHLQIIGEAARALPEEVRMLAAEIPWTKIIGMRNVLVHGYFEIDTDVVWHTVQRDIPALKSAVERFLQRLEAEEP
;
A
#
# COMPACT_ATOMS: atom_id res chain seq x y z
N MET A 1 -13.20 3.23 22.18
CA MET A 1 -13.24 3.80 20.81
C MET A 1 -12.30 2.99 19.94
N SER A 2 -12.84 2.12 19.09
CA SER A 2 -12.01 1.26 18.23
C SER A 2 -11.41 2.08 17.10
N LYS A 3 -10.07 2.12 17.02
CA LYS A 3 -9.32 2.87 16.01
C LYS A 3 -9.38 2.10 14.67
N THR A 4 -10.47 2.16 13.92
CA THR A 4 -10.56 1.43 12.62
C THR A 4 -10.28 2.30 11.40
N TRP A 5 -10.08 3.61 11.57
CA TRP A 5 -9.88 4.57 10.48
C TRP A 5 -8.74 4.18 9.54
N PHE A 6 -7.66 3.57 10.06
CA PHE A 6 -6.49 3.19 9.26
C PHE A 6 -6.79 2.02 8.31
N LEU A 7 -7.75 1.15 8.63
CA LEU A 7 -8.16 0.05 7.75
C LEU A 7 -8.69 0.59 6.42
N ARG A 8 -9.48 1.67 6.48
CA ARG A 8 -9.98 2.35 5.27
C ARG A 8 -8.85 2.93 4.43
N HIS A 9 -7.82 3.48 5.08
CA HIS A 9 -6.66 4.03 4.37
C HIS A 9 -5.84 2.92 3.69
N LEU A 10 -5.65 1.78 4.35
CA LEU A 10 -5.02 0.61 3.74
C LEU A 10 -5.79 0.08 2.54
N GLN A 11 -7.13 0.06 2.61
CA GLN A 11 -7.96 -0.30 1.46
C GLN A 11 -7.74 0.67 0.29
N ILE A 12 -7.72 1.98 0.54
CA ILE A 12 -7.49 3.00 -0.49
C ILE A 12 -6.11 2.81 -1.15
N ILE A 13 -5.07 2.57 -0.35
CA ILE A 13 -3.71 2.32 -0.86
C ILE A 13 -3.69 1.08 -1.75
N GLY A 14 -4.34 -0.02 -1.33
CA GLY A 14 -4.41 -1.24 -2.13
C GLY A 14 -5.23 -1.09 -3.42
N GLU A 15 -6.31 -0.31 -3.39
CA GLU A 15 -7.07 0.03 -4.60
C GLU A 15 -6.25 0.87 -5.58
N ALA A 16 -5.54 1.88 -5.09
CA ALA A 16 -4.65 2.70 -5.90
C ALA A 16 -3.55 1.85 -6.54
N ALA A 17 -2.91 0.97 -5.75
CA ALA A 17 -1.90 0.04 -6.25
C ALA A 17 -2.45 -0.91 -7.33
N ARG A 18 -3.69 -1.40 -7.17
CA ARG A 18 -4.36 -2.24 -8.17
C ARG A 18 -4.69 -1.47 -9.46
N ALA A 19 -5.05 -0.21 -9.35
CA ALA A 19 -5.43 0.63 -10.49
C ALA A 19 -4.24 1.05 -11.36
N LEU A 20 -3.01 0.96 -10.85
CA LEU A 20 -1.81 1.25 -11.63
C LEU A 20 -1.64 0.25 -12.79
N PRO A 21 -1.36 0.75 -14.02
CA PRO A 21 -0.98 -0.10 -15.14
C PRO A 21 0.21 -1.01 -14.78
N GLU A 22 0.29 -2.18 -15.42
CA GLU A 22 1.37 -3.14 -15.17
C GLU A 22 2.73 -2.51 -15.47
N GLU A 23 2.82 -1.71 -16.52
CA GLU A 23 4.01 -1.00 -16.96
C GLU A 23 4.55 -0.09 -15.86
N VAL A 24 3.67 0.65 -15.17
CA VAL A 24 4.05 1.52 -14.06
C VAL A 24 4.52 0.71 -12.85
N ARG A 25 3.85 -0.41 -12.56
CA ARG A 25 4.25 -1.31 -11.47
C ARG A 25 5.61 -1.96 -11.76
N MET A 26 5.90 -2.30 -13.01
CA MET A 26 7.19 -2.84 -13.43
C MET A 26 8.33 -1.81 -13.31
N LEU A 27 8.07 -0.52 -13.57
CA LEU A 27 9.08 0.52 -13.38
C LEU A 27 9.54 0.61 -11.93
N ALA A 28 8.66 0.35 -10.96
CA ALA A 28 8.95 0.33 -9.53
C ALA A 28 8.81 -1.08 -8.93
N ALA A 29 9.51 -2.06 -9.52
CA ALA A 29 9.44 -3.47 -9.12
C ALA A 29 9.95 -3.76 -7.69
N GLU A 30 10.69 -2.83 -7.08
CA GLU A 30 11.10 -2.91 -5.68
C GLU A 30 9.93 -2.75 -4.69
N ILE A 31 8.82 -2.14 -5.14
CA ILE A 31 7.62 -2.00 -4.34
C ILE A 31 6.83 -3.32 -4.41
N PRO A 32 6.44 -3.92 -3.27
CA PRO A 32 5.78 -5.22 -3.25
C PRO A 32 4.28 -5.10 -3.60
N TRP A 33 3.96 -4.71 -4.82
CA TRP A 33 2.59 -4.43 -5.30
C TRP A 33 1.59 -5.55 -4.99
N THR A 34 1.97 -6.81 -5.24
CA THR A 34 1.10 -7.96 -4.97
C THR A 34 0.73 -8.08 -3.49
N LYS A 35 1.66 -7.77 -2.57
CA LYS A 35 1.37 -7.79 -1.12
C LYS A 35 0.43 -6.65 -0.72
N ILE A 36 0.62 -5.47 -1.31
CA ILE A 36 -0.21 -4.28 -1.04
C ILE A 36 -1.64 -4.51 -1.52
N ILE A 37 -1.82 -5.04 -2.73
CA ILE A 37 -3.12 -5.40 -3.29
C ILE A 37 -3.75 -6.55 -2.48
N GLY A 38 -2.95 -7.55 -2.11
CA GLY A 38 -3.39 -8.67 -1.26
C GLY A 38 -3.91 -8.22 0.10
N MET A 39 -3.26 -7.25 0.74
CA MET A 39 -3.72 -6.65 2.00
C MET A 39 -5.13 -6.07 1.86
N ARG A 40 -5.42 -5.36 0.76
CA ARG A 40 -6.78 -4.85 0.50
C ARG A 40 -7.80 -5.98 0.38
N ASN A 41 -7.47 -7.10 -0.25
CA ASN A 41 -8.38 -8.24 -0.34
C ASN A 41 -8.67 -8.85 1.03
N VAL A 42 -7.64 -9.01 1.87
CA VAL A 42 -7.81 -9.48 3.26
C VAL A 42 -8.71 -8.54 4.04
N LEU A 43 -8.46 -7.22 3.99
CA LEU A 43 -9.23 -6.22 4.74
C LEU A 43 -10.69 -6.07 4.29
N VAL A 44 -11.02 -6.40 3.03
CA VAL A 44 -12.39 -6.32 2.51
C VAL A 44 -13.18 -7.60 2.80
N HIS A 45 -12.53 -8.77 2.81
CA HIS A 45 -13.21 -10.06 3.01
C HIS A 45 -13.14 -10.59 4.45
N GLY A 46 -12.14 -10.19 5.25
CA GLY A 46 -11.88 -10.71 6.58
C GLY A 46 -12.40 -9.86 7.74
N TYR A 47 -13.31 -8.89 7.51
CA TYR A 47 -13.67 -7.85 8.49
C TYR A 47 -14.11 -8.39 9.88
N PHE A 48 -14.61 -9.62 9.96
CA PHE A 48 -15.02 -10.26 11.23
C PHE A 48 -13.90 -11.02 11.97
N GLU A 49 -12.77 -11.29 11.31
CA GLU A 49 -11.69 -12.14 11.85
C GLU A 49 -10.34 -11.41 11.94
N ILE A 50 -10.27 -10.15 11.51
CA ILE A 50 -9.03 -9.36 11.51
C ILE A 50 -8.74 -8.81 12.90
N ASP A 51 -7.59 -9.20 13.45
CA ASP A 51 -6.97 -8.55 14.59
C ASP A 51 -6.40 -7.18 14.15
N THR A 52 -7.04 -6.11 14.61
CA THR A 52 -6.65 -4.74 14.25
C THR A 52 -5.31 -4.32 14.84
N ASP A 53 -4.87 -4.91 15.96
CA ASP A 53 -3.58 -4.59 16.56
C ASP A 53 -2.43 -5.16 15.72
N VAL A 54 -2.61 -6.39 15.20
CA VAL A 54 -1.67 -6.99 14.24
C VAL A 54 -1.56 -6.15 12.96
N VAL A 55 -2.69 -5.68 12.43
CA VAL A 55 -2.68 -4.81 11.25
C VAL A 55 -2.00 -3.47 11.58
N TRP A 56 -2.26 -2.90 12.76
CA TRP A 56 -1.62 -1.65 13.17
C TRP A 56 -0.10 -1.77 13.29
N HIS A 57 0.41 -2.87 13.84
CA HIS A 57 1.86 -3.13 13.85
C HIS A 57 2.45 -3.21 12.45
N THR A 58 1.72 -3.82 11.51
CA THR A 58 2.12 -3.87 10.09
C THR A 58 2.14 -2.46 9.49
N VAL A 59 1.12 -1.64 9.77
CA VAL A 59 1.06 -0.23 9.32
C VAL A 59 2.29 0.54 9.78
N GLN A 60 2.63 0.45 11.06
CA GLN A 60 3.75 1.22 11.63
C GLN A 60 5.09 0.84 11.01
N ARG A 61 5.26 -0.43 10.60
CA ARG A 61 6.49 -0.92 9.99
C ARG A 61 6.55 -0.66 8.49
N ASP A 62 5.49 -1.01 7.76
CA ASP A 62 5.55 -1.16 6.31
C ASP A 62 5.13 0.12 5.56
N ILE A 63 4.26 0.94 6.14
CA ILE A 63 3.80 2.18 5.48
C ILE A 63 4.92 3.23 5.34
N PRO A 64 5.80 3.47 6.35
CA PRO A 64 6.93 4.38 6.16
C PRO A 64 7.85 3.94 5.02
N ALA A 65 8.17 2.64 4.95
CA ALA A 65 9.01 2.09 3.89
C ALA A 65 8.35 2.23 2.51
N LEU A 66 7.05 1.96 2.42
CA LEU A 66 6.26 2.15 1.19
C LEU A 66 6.27 3.61 0.75
N LYS A 67 6.00 4.54 1.68
CA LYS A 67 6.01 5.97 1.40
C LYS A 67 7.35 6.40 0.80
N SER A 68 8.46 6.05 1.44
CA SER A 68 9.78 6.41 0.93
C SER A 68 10.10 5.79 -0.43
N ALA A 69 9.63 4.58 -0.71
CA ALA A 69 9.80 3.97 -2.03
C ALA A 69 9.01 4.71 -3.11
N VAL A 70 7.76 5.08 -2.83
CA VAL A 70 6.93 5.88 -3.76
C VAL A 70 7.53 7.27 -3.99
N GLU A 71 8.01 7.95 -2.95
CA GLU A 71 8.66 9.26 -3.09
C GLU A 71 9.91 9.18 -3.96
N ARG A 72 10.76 8.17 -3.78
CA ARG A 72 11.92 7.95 -4.65
C ARG A 72 11.52 7.66 -6.10
N PHE A 73 10.46 6.88 -6.29
CA PHE A 73 9.97 6.59 -7.63
C PHE A 73 9.48 7.85 -8.35
N LEU A 74 8.70 8.70 -7.65
CA LEU A 74 8.24 9.98 -8.18
C LEU A 74 9.41 10.91 -8.55
N GLN A 75 10.40 11.03 -7.66
CA GLN A 75 11.60 11.82 -7.94
C GLN A 75 12.36 11.33 -9.17
N ARG A 76 12.44 10.01 -9.38
CA ARG A 76 13.07 9.45 -10.58
C ARG A 76 12.28 9.82 -11.84
N LEU A 77 10.95 9.75 -11.80
CA LEU A 77 10.11 10.15 -12.94
C LEU A 77 10.25 11.64 -13.27
N GLU A 78 10.26 12.50 -12.24
CA GLU A 78 10.46 13.95 -12.42
C GLU A 78 11.85 14.30 -12.97
N ALA A 79 12.89 13.53 -12.60
CA ALA A 79 14.25 13.72 -13.11
C ALA A 79 14.45 13.21 -14.54
N GLU A 80 13.54 12.38 -15.05
CA GLU A 80 13.56 11.85 -16.41
C GLU A 80 12.68 12.68 -17.38
N GLU A 81 11.96 13.70 -16.90
CA GLU A 81 11.28 14.70 -17.75
C GLU A 81 12.29 15.76 -18.24
N PRO A 82 12.53 15.89 -19.56
CA PRO A 82 13.43 16.91 -20.14
C PRO A 82 12.81 18.31 -20.19
#